data_AF-A0A765BRN3-F1
#
_entry.id   AF-A0A765BRN3-F1
#
_cell.length_a   1.000
_cell.length_b   1.000
_cell.length_c   1.000
_cell.angle_alpha   90.00
_cell.angle_beta   90.00
_cell.angle_gamma   90.00
#
_symmetry.space_group_name_H-M   'P 1'
#
loop_
_entity.id
_entity.type
_entity.pdbx_description
1 polymer ?
#
loop_
_entity_poly.entity_id
_entity_poly.type
_entity_poly.pdbx_seq_one_letter_code
_entity_poly.pdbx_strand_id
1 'polypeptide(L)'
;MTIDKQALREAAEKVNSGEWSYEEFNRLDLPGGARININGRDAIYCLNKPTGGIEQSRAVMAFIAAFNPKVALALLDENLQLQREKDAIEAVALAMRDDMRQAREQLEAAEKRNAEQREYYEGVIADGGKRIAELEKGHQEAAKQINSWRRLAKQNIAERGKDISELEAARQRIAEQSAIVAAAEKLVRCKGRYHSELNYRALAKLFGVITPDLPPLEHENVHYADAAEVEITALRQRIAELEARAVNLPKRSVGEVMHLSGFSRDYAEGWCAGNDNAIHEIRAAGIKVKEL
;
A
#
# COMPACT_ATOMS: atom_id res chain seq x y z
N MET A 1 27.79 -34.51 -64.23
CA MET A 1 26.80 -35.04 -65.20
C MET A 1 25.43 -34.82 -64.60
N THR A 2 24.61 -33.96 -65.19
CA THR A 2 23.24 -33.72 -64.71
C THR A 2 22.33 -34.73 -65.38
N ILE A 3 21.76 -35.66 -64.61
CA ILE A 3 20.83 -36.63 -65.14
C ILE A 3 19.48 -35.93 -65.34
N ASP A 4 18.98 -35.94 -66.57
CA ASP A 4 17.62 -35.50 -66.86
C ASP A 4 16.63 -36.58 -66.38
N LYS A 5 16.11 -36.39 -65.16
CA LYS A 5 15.17 -37.32 -64.52
C LYS A 5 13.83 -37.37 -65.25
N GLN A 6 13.43 -36.29 -65.92
CA GLN A 6 12.18 -36.24 -66.66
C GLN A 6 12.29 -37.06 -67.94
N ALA A 7 13.37 -36.87 -68.70
CA ALA A 7 13.65 -37.70 -69.86
C ALA A 7 13.78 -39.19 -69.50
N LEU A 8 14.41 -39.51 -68.36
CA LEU A 8 14.51 -40.89 -67.87
C LEU A 8 13.14 -41.48 -67.49
N ARG A 9 12.27 -40.67 -66.86
CA ARG A 9 10.90 -41.07 -66.53
C ARG A 9 10.09 -41.37 -67.79
N GLU A 10 10.11 -40.46 -68.76
CA GLU A 10 9.41 -40.65 -70.05
C GLU A 10 9.92 -41.88 -70.80
N ALA A 11 11.23 -42.14 -70.76
CA ALA A 11 11.80 -43.34 -71.34
C ALA A 11 11.28 -44.60 -70.64
N ALA A 12 11.29 -44.63 -69.30
CA ALA A 12 10.81 -45.77 -68.52
C ALA A 12 9.29 -46.01 -68.69
N GLU A 13 8.47 -44.96 -68.71
CA GLU A 13 7.02 -45.07 -68.93
C GLU A 13 6.70 -45.67 -70.31
N LYS A 14 7.44 -45.29 -71.36
CA LYS A 14 7.25 -45.82 -72.72
C LYS A 14 7.53 -47.33 -72.83
N VAL A 15 8.47 -47.85 -72.05
CA VAL A 15 8.88 -49.27 -72.10
C VAL A 15 8.30 -50.12 -70.95
N ASN A 16 7.52 -49.53 -70.05
CA ASN A 16 6.85 -50.20 -68.94
C ASN A 16 5.63 -51.02 -69.44
N SER A 17 5.89 -52.00 -70.29
CA SER A 17 4.91 -52.97 -70.75
C SER A 17 5.24 -54.33 -70.15
N GLY A 18 4.28 -54.93 -69.44
CA GLY A 18 4.35 -56.32 -69.01
C GLY A 18 5.32 -56.66 -67.88
N GLU A 19 5.34 -57.94 -67.51
CA GLU A 19 6.26 -58.51 -66.54
C GLU A 19 7.59 -58.88 -67.22
N TRP A 20 8.69 -58.37 -66.68
CA TRP A 20 10.04 -58.59 -67.17
C TRP A 20 10.66 -59.76 -66.41
N SER A 21 11.15 -60.77 -67.12
CA SER A 21 11.82 -61.93 -66.52
C SER A 21 13.11 -62.29 -67.24
N TYR A 22 14.10 -62.73 -66.49
CA TYR A 22 15.36 -63.25 -67.01
C TYR A 22 15.30 -64.77 -67.15
N GLU A 23 15.80 -65.31 -68.27
CA GLU A 23 15.90 -66.74 -68.49
C GLU A 23 17.26 -67.11 -69.12
N GLU A 24 17.93 -68.09 -68.51
CA GLU A 24 19.11 -68.73 -69.08
C GLU A 24 18.71 -69.97 -69.86
N PHE A 25 19.36 -70.20 -70.99
CA PHE A 25 19.19 -71.42 -71.76
C PHE A 25 20.54 -71.89 -72.31
N ASN A 26 20.60 -73.17 -72.66
CA ASN A 26 21.80 -73.77 -73.19
C ASN A 26 21.44 -74.58 -74.43
N ARG A 27 21.69 -74.02 -75.61
CA ARG A 27 21.44 -74.71 -76.88
C ARG A 27 22.76 -75.13 -77.53
N LEU A 28 22.73 -76.22 -78.29
CA LEU A 28 23.89 -76.76 -79.01
C LEU A 28 24.52 -75.75 -79.98
N ASP A 29 23.71 -74.87 -80.58
CA ASP A 29 24.13 -73.79 -81.48
C ASP A 29 24.57 -72.51 -80.74
N LEU A 30 24.17 -72.36 -79.47
CA LEU A 30 24.35 -71.16 -78.65
C LEU A 30 24.55 -71.55 -77.17
N PRO A 31 25.74 -72.06 -76.80
CA PRO A 31 26.00 -72.48 -75.43
C PRO A 31 26.07 -71.27 -74.50
N GLY A 32 25.35 -71.34 -73.38
CA GLY A 32 25.34 -70.30 -72.36
C GLY A 32 24.50 -69.05 -72.67
N GLY A 33 23.55 -69.13 -73.59
CA GLY A 33 22.66 -68.04 -73.95
C GLY A 33 21.78 -67.52 -72.79
N ALA A 34 21.41 -66.26 -72.88
CA ALA A 34 20.51 -65.60 -71.93
C ALA A 34 19.59 -64.63 -72.66
N ARG A 35 18.35 -64.51 -72.18
CA ARG A 35 17.34 -63.61 -72.73
C ARG A 35 16.54 -62.94 -71.63
N ILE A 36 15.94 -61.81 -71.98
CA ILE A 36 14.93 -61.13 -71.20
C ILE A 36 13.60 -61.30 -71.93
N ASN A 37 12.60 -61.77 -71.20
CA ASN A 37 11.23 -61.94 -71.68
C ASN A 37 10.35 -60.83 -71.13
N ILE A 38 9.39 -60.36 -71.93
CA ILE A 38 8.31 -59.46 -71.53
C ILE A 38 6.99 -60.20 -71.74
N ASN A 39 6.21 -60.42 -70.67
CA ASN A 39 4.98 -61.22 -70.72
C ASN A 39 5.18 -62.60 -71.39
N GLY A 40 6.33 -63.24 -71.12
CA GLY A 40 6.66 -64.56 -71.68
C GLY A 40 7.08 -64.54 -73.16
N ARG A 41 7.36 -63.38 -73.75
CA ARG A 41 7.92 -63.27 -75.12
C ARG A 41 9.34 -62.70 -75.10
N ASP A 42 10.23 -63.29 -75.88
CA ASP A 42 11.62 -62.85 -76.04
C ASP A 42 11.68 -61.37 -76.47
N ALA A 43 12.32 -60.53 -75.65
CA ALA A 43 12.45 -59.09 -75.88
C ALA A 43 13.91 -58.66 -76.12
N ILE A 44 14.87 -59.23 -75.37
CA ILE A 44 16.30 -58.96 -75.54
C ILE A 44 17.04 -60.30 -75.53
N TYR A 45 17.97 -60.49 -76.47
CA TYR A 45 18.71 -61.73 -76.65
C TYR A 45 20.22 -61.49 -76.72
N CYS A 46 21.00 -62.28 -75.99
CA CYS A 46 22.45 -62.26 -76.10
C CYS A 46 22.94 -63.26 -77.17
N LEU A 47 23.65 -62.78 -78.19
CA LEU A 47 24.21 -63.61 -79.27
C LEU A 47 25.62 -64.12 -78.93
N ASN A 48 26.04 -65.21 -79.59
CA ASN A 48 27.22 -66.07 -79.34
C ASN A 48 28.62 -65.39 -79.31
N LYS A 49 28.71 -64.06 -79.40
CA LYS A 49 29.98 -63.31 -79.32
C LYS A 49 29.86 -62.12 -78.37
N PRO A 50 29.55 -62.36 -77.09
CA PRO A 50 29.42 -61.27 -76.13
C PRO A 50 30.75 -60.56 -75.87
N THR A 51 30.72 -59.23 -75.88
CA THR A 51 31.86 -58.40 -75.46
C THR A 51 32.12 -58.64 -73.97
N GLY A 52 33.19 -59.40 -73.66
CA GLY A 52 33.58 -59.73 -72.29
C GLY A 52 33.09 -61.09 -71.75
N GLY A 53 32.55 -61.95 -72.61
CA GLY A 53 32.27 -63.36 -72.28
C GLY A 53 30.84 -63.63 -71.80
N ILE A 54 30.55 -64.93 -71.65
CA ILE A 54 29.20 -65.44 -71.36
C ILE A 54 28.73 -64.99 -69.96
N GLU A 55 29.59 -65.06 -68.96
CA GLU A 55 29.27 -64.68 -67.57
C GLU A 55 28.92 -63.19 -67.46
N GLN A 56 29.71 -62.31 -68.07
CA GLN A 56 29.43 -60.88 -68.07
C GLN A 56 28.08 -60.58 -68.74
N SER A 57 27.74 -61.30 -69.80
CA SER A 57 26.47 -61.10 -70.50
C SER A 57 25.26 -61.57 -69.71
N ARG A 58 25.39 -62.71 -69.02
CA ARG A 58 24.38 -63.17 -68.05
C ARG A 58 24.17 -62.12 -66.95
N ALA A 59 25.25 -61.58 -66.40
CA ALA A 59 25.19 -60.53 -65.38
C ALA A 59 24.52 -59.24 -65.89
N VAL A 60 24.81 -58.81 -67.13
CA VAL A 60 24.16 -57.64 -67.74
C VAL A 60 22.66 -57.89 -67.96
N MET A 61 22.28 -59.06 -68.47
CA MET A 61 20.86 -59.40 -68.68
C MET A 61 20.09 -59.50 -67.36
N ALA A 62 20.69 -60.11 -66.33
CA ALA A 62 20.13 -60.15 -64.99
C ALA A 62 19.96 -58.75 -64.39
N PHE A 63 20.96 -57.86 -64.57
CA PHE A 63 20.88 -56.47 -64.14
C PHE A 63 19.74 -55.72 -64.83
N ILE A 64 19.58 -55.84 -66.15
CA ILE A 64 18.51 -55.16 -66.89
C ILE A 64 17.12 -55.68 -66.47
N ALA A 65 16.98 -56.99 -66.22
CA ALA A 65 15.74 -57.57 -65.72
C ALA A 65 15.39 -57.10 -64.29
N ALA A 66 16.40 -56.96 -63.42
CA ALA A 66 16.24 -56.45 -62.06
C ALA A 66 15.98 -54.93 -62.04
N PHE A 67 16.70 -54.16 -62.85
CA PHE A 67 16.51 -52.72 -63.06
C PHE A 67 15.55 -52.46 -64.23
N ASN A 68 14.39 -53.11 -64.20
CA ASN A 68 13.36 -52.94 -65.21
C ASN A 68 12.68 -51.56 -65.10
N PRO A 69 11.85 -51.17 -66.08
CA PRO A 69 11.20 -49.86 -66.09
C PRO A 69 10.34 -49.57 -64.84
N LYS A 70 9.70 -50.59 -64.25
CA LYS A 70 8.91 -50.45 -63.03
C LYS A 70 9.79 -50.07 -61.82
N VAL A 71 10.94 -50.71 -61.68
CA VAL A 71 11.92 -50.38 -60.63
C VAL A 71 12.50 -48.99 -60.83
N ALA A 72 12.84 -48.62 -62.07
CA ALA A 72 13.33 -47.28 -62.39
C ALA A 72 12.31 -46.18 -62.05
N LEU A 73 11.02 -46.38 -62.37
CA LEU A 73 9.96 -45.45 -62.01
C LEU A 73 9.76 -45.34 -60.49
N ALA A 74 9.75 -46.46 -59.78
CA ALA A 74 9.62 -46.48 -58.32
C ALA A 74 10.77 -45.70 -57.63
N LEU A 75 12.01 -45.88 -58.10
CA LEU A 75 13.17 -45.14 -57.58
C LEU A 75 13.09 -43.64 -57.92
N LEU A 76 12.56 -43.26 -59.09
CA LEU A 76 12.33 -41.86 -59.45
C LEU A 76 11.24 -41.22 -58.58
N ASP A 77 10.16 -41.95 -58.28
CA ASP A 77 9.10 -41.51 -57.37
C ASP A 77 9.63 -41.32 -55.94
N GLU A 78 10.40 -42.28 -55.43
CA GLU A 78 11.07 -42.17 -54.13
C GLU A 78 12.01 -40.97 -54.09
N ASN A 79 12.81 -40.76 -55.14
CA ASN A 79 13.72 -39.63 -55.20
C ASN A 79 12.99 -38.27 -55.21
N LEU A 80 11.86 -38.18 -55.94
CA LEU A 80 11.02 -36.99 -55.94
C LEU A 80 10.39 -36.74 -54.55
N GLN A 81 9.93 -37.80 -53.89
CA GLN A 81 9.39 -37.73 -52.54
C GLN A 81 10.45 -37.24 -51.54
N LEU A 82 11.66 -37.80 -51.58
CA LEU A 82 12.79 -37.36 -50.74
C LEU A 82 13.17 -35.90 -50.99
N GLN A 83 13.11 -35.43 -52.23
CA GLN A 83 13.34 -34.01 -52.53
C GLN A 83 12.28 -33.12 -51.89
N ARG A 84 11.00 -33.49 -51.99
CA ARG A 84 9.91 -32.73 -51.35
C ARG A 84 10.03 -32.71 -49.83
N GLU A 85 10.37 -33.84 -49.21
CA GLU A 85 10.58 -33.93 -47.77
C GLU A 85 11.77 -33.09 -47.32
N LYS A 86 12.88 -33.11 -48.08
CA LYS A 86 14.04 -32.25 -47.82
C LYS A 86 13.64 -30.77 -47.87
N ASP A 87 12.94 -30.33 -48.92
CA ASP A 87 12.53 -28.94 -49.09
C ASP A 87 11.56 -28.51 -47.97
N ALA A 88 10.65 -29.41 -47.56
CA ALA A 88 9.75 -29.16 -46.43
C ALA A 88 10.51 -29.03 -45.10
N ILE A 89 11.49 -29.89 -44.84
CA ILE A 89 12.34 -29.80 -43.64
C ILE A 89 13.15 -28.50 -43.66
N GLU A 90 13.70 -28.11 -44.81
CA GLU A 90 14.46 -26.86 -44.95
C GLU A 90 13.58 -25.63 -44.69
N ALA A 91 12.34 -25.62 -45.20
CA ALA A 91 11.37 -24.57 -44.91
C ALA A 91 11.04 -24.48 -43.42
N VAL A 92 10.81 -25.61 -42.74
CA VAL A 92 10.56 -25.65 -41.30
C VAL A 92 11.79 -25.17 -40.51
N ALA A 93 13.00 -25.57 -40.90
CA ALA A 93 14.23 -25.15 -40.25
C ALA A 93 14.48 -23.63 -40.37
N LEU A 94 14.11 -23.04 -41.51
CA LEU A 94 14.16 -21.58 -41.70
C LEU A 94 13.16 -20.86 -40.81
N ALA A 95 11.90 -21.32 -40.77
CA ALA A 95 10.88 -20.75 -39.89
C ALA A 95 11.30 -20.82 -38.40
N MET A 96 11.78 -21.98 -37.95
CA MET A 96 12.28 -22.15 -36.59
C MET A 96 13.46 -21.21 -36.28
N ARG A 97 14.36 -20.99 -37.25
CA ARG A 97 15.49 -20.07 -37.07
C ARG A 97 15.01 -18.63 -36.89
N ASP A 98 13.98 -18.22 -37.63
CA ASP A 98 13.42 -16.87 -37.53
C ASP A 98 12.62 -16.69 -36.24
N ASP A 99 11.82 -17.68 -35.84
CA ASP A 99 11.12 -17.69 -34.55
C ASP A 99 12.11 -17.59 -33.38
N MET A 100 13.22 -18.34 -33.44
CA MET A 100 14.27 -18.29 -32.43
C MET A 100 14.99 -16.93 -32.39
N ARG A 101 15.09 -16.24 -33.52
CA ARG A 101 15.64 -14.87 -33.58
C ARG A 101 14.69 -13.89 -32.90
N GLN A 102 13.40 -13.93 -33.25
CA GLN A 102 12.38 -13.08 -32.65
C GLN A 102 12.27 -13.30 -31.14
N ALA A 103 12.32 -14.56 -30.69
CA ALA A 103 12.30 -14.90 -29.27
C ALA A 103 13.50 -14.29 -28.51
N ARG A 104 14.69 -14.28 -29.13
CA ARG A 104 15.88 -13.65 -28.54
C ARG A 104 15.77 -12.13 -28.48
N GLU A 105 15.25 -11.49 -29.51
CA GLU A 105 15.00 -10.04 -29.53
C GLU A 105 13.97 -9.63 -28.46
N GLN A 106 12.91 -10.42 -28.29
CA GLN A 106 11.92 -10.20 -27.23
C GLN A 106 12.52 -10.39 -25.84
N LEU A 107 13.39 -11.39 -25.67
CA LEU A 107 14.10 -11.63 -24.41
C LEU A 107 15.00 -10.44 -24.07
N GLU A 108 15.81 -9.96 -25.00
CA GLU A 108 16.69 -8.81 -24.80
C GLU A 108 15.89 -7.53 -24.45
N ALA A 109 14.76 -7.30 -25.14
CA ALA A 109 13.87 -6.18 -24.82
C ALA A 109 13.26 -6.31 -23.41
N ALA A 110 12.87 -7.51 -23.00
CA ALA A 110 12.36 -7.77 -21.66
C ALA A 110 13.43 -7.60 -20.57
N GLU A 111 14.65 -8.06 -20.81
CA GLU A 111 15.79 -7.87 -19.92
C GLU A 111 16.12 -6.38 -19.73
N LYS A 112 16.12 -5.60 -20.82
CA LYS A 112 16.31 -4.15 -20.75
C LYS A 112 15.22 -3.47 -19.91
N ARG A 113 13.95 -3.82 -20.14
CA ARG A 113 12.83 -3.29 -19.35
C ARG A 113 12.96 -3.64 -17.85
N ASN A 114 13.38 -4.86 -17.54
CA ASN A 114 13.62 -5.28 -16.15
C ASN A 114 14.79 -4.50 -15.52
N ALA A 115 15.85 -4.21 -16.28
CA ALA A 115 16.98 -3.41 -15.79
C ALA A 115 16.55 -1.96 -15.49
N GLU A 116 15.80 -1.32 -16.40
CA GLU A 116 15.25 0.03 -16.20
C GLU A 116 14.31 0.09 -14.99
N GLN A 117 13.45 -0.92 -14.81
CA GLN A 117 12.59 -1.01 -13.63
C GLN A 117 13.39 -1.16 -12.33
N ARG A 118 14.45 -1.97 -12.33
CA ARG A 118 15.32 -2.12 -11.15
C ARG A 118 15.96 -0.79 -10.77
N GLU A 119 16.50 -0.07 -11.74
CA GLU A 119 17.11 1.26 -11.50
C GLU A 119 16.09 2.25 -10.92
N TYR A 120 14.88 2.29 -11.47
CA TYR A 120 13.79 3.12 -10.94
C TYR A 120 13.49 2.79 -9.47
N TYR A 121 13.27 1.51 -9.16
CA TYR A 121 12.93 1.10 -7.78
C TYR A 121 14.09 1.33 -6.81
N GLU A 122 15.33 1.13 -7.24
CA GLU A 122 16.52 1.44 -6.44
C GLU A 122 16.59 2.93 -6.09
N GLY A 123 16.27 3.81 -7.06
CA GLY A 123 16.14 5.25 -6.83
C GLY A 123 15.04 5.60 -5.81
N VAL A 124 13.84 5.04 -5.96
CA VAL A 124 12.72 5.26 -5.02
C VAL A 124 13.06 4.78 -3.61
N ILE A 125 13.73 3.62 -3.48
CA ILE A 125 14.17 3.09 -2.19
C ILE A 125 15.24 3.99 -1.58
N ALA A 126 16.19 4.49 -2.38
CA ALA A 126 17.23 5.39 -1.89
C ALA A 126 16.65 6.71 -1.37
N ASP A 127 15.73 7.33 -2.10
CA ASP A 127 15.09 8.57 -1.68
C ASP A 127 14.16 8.35 -0.47
N GLY A 128 13.43 7.23 -0.43
CA GLY A 128 12.68 6.80 0.74
C GLY A 128 13.57 6.63 1.97
N GLY A 129 14.73 5.99 1.81
CA GLY A 129 15.72 5.80 2.87
C GLY A 129 16.26 7.13 3.42
N LYS A 130 16.56 8.10 2.56
CA LYS A 130 16.98 9.46 2.98
C LYS A 130 15.88 10.13 3.81
N ARG A 131 14.62 10.06 3.36
CA ARG A 131 13.50 10.69 4.05
C ARG A 131 13.26 10.06 5.43
N ILE A 132 13.37 8.74 5.55
CA ILE A 132 13.27 8.04 6.84
C ILE A 132 14.38 8.51 7.78
N ALA A 133 15.63 8.58 7.31
CA ALA A 133 16.75 9.03 8.13
C ALA A 133 16.57 10.49 8.63
N GLU A 134 16.06 11.39 7.79
CA GLU A 134 15.71 12.76 8.20
C GLU A 134 14.64 12.78 9.31
N LEU A 135 13.58 11.99 9.13
CA LEU A 135 12.50 11.89 10.11
C LEU A 135 12.99 11.30 11.43
N GLU A 136 13.79 10.24 11.39
CA GLU A 136 14.38 9.63 12.58
C GLU A 136 15.24 10.63 13.36
N LYS A 137 16.05 11.43 12.66
CA LYS A 137 16.84 12.50 13.28
C LYS A 137 15.94 13.55 13.93
N GLY A 138 14.91 14.01 13.21
CA GLY A 138 13.93 14.97 13.74
C GLY A 138 13.18 14.44 14.97
N HIS A 139 12.78 13.16 14.96
CA HIS A 139 12.16 12.50 16.10
C HIS A 139 13.12 12.41 17.29
N GLN A 140 14.39 12.11 17.06
CA GLN A 140 15.39 12.04 18.13
C GLN A 140 15.63 13.42 18.77
N GLU A 141 15.68 14.48 17.97
CA GLU A 141 15.79 15.87 18.45
C GLU A 141 14.55 16.29 19.23
N ALA A 142 13.35 15.99 18.71
CA ALA A 142 12.09 16.25 19.41
C ALA A 142 12.03 15.50 20.76
N ALA A 143 12.46 14.24 20.81
CA ALA A 143 12.52 13.47 22.05
C ALA A 143 13.47 14.09 23.08
N LYS A 144 14.65 14.58 22.64
CA LYS A 144 15.58 15.32 23.51
C LYS A 144 14.94 16.58 24.08
N GLN A 145 14.27 17.36 23.23
CA GLN A 145 13.55 18.56 23.67
C GLN A 145 12.47 18.20 24.69
N ILE A 146 11.58 17.26 24.39
CA ILE A 146 10.50 16.83 25.30
C ILE A 146 11.06 16.44 26.67
N ASN A 147 12.16 15.69 26.71
CA ASN A 147 12.81 15.33 27.97
C ASN A 147 13.35 16.53 28.75
N SER A 148 13.94 17.51 28.05
CA SER A 148 14.39 18.78 28.64
C SER A 148 13.22 19.57 29.24
N TRP A 149 12.16 19.81 28.46
CA TRP A 149 10.95 20.51 28.91
C TRP A 149 10.28 19.80 30.09
N ARG A 150 10.21 18.46 30.06
CA ARG A 150 9.69 17.65 31.17
C ARG A 150 10.51 17.84 32.44
N ARG A 151 11.83 17.92 32.35
CA ARG A 151 12.71 18.17 33.51
C ARG A 151 12.47 19.56 34.09
N LEU A 152 12.42 20.58 33.24
CA LEU A 152 12.15 21.96 33.67
C LEU A 152 10.77 22.10 34.32
N ALA A 153 9.75 21.49 33.72
CA ALA A 153 8.40 21.48 34.28
C ALA A 153 8.36 20.84 35.68
N LYS A 154 9.06 19.72 35.89
CA LYS A 154 9.19 19.09 37.21
C LYS A 154 9.86 20.01 38.23
N GLN A 155 10.92 20.71 37.83
CA GLN A 155 11.60 21.68 38.70
C GLN A 155 10.69 22.83 39.07
N ASN A 156 10.02 23.44 38.10
CA ASN A 156 9.08 24.55 38.33
C ASN A 156 7.92 24.13 39.24
N ILE A 157 7.38 22.92 39.09
CA ILE A 157 6.33 22.40 39.97
C ILE A 157 6.87 22.23 41.40
N ALA A 158 8.08 21.71 41.56
CA ALA A 158 8.70 21.53 42.87
C ALA A 158 9.00 22.87 43.56
N GLU A 159 9.48 23.86 42.82
CA GLU A 159 9.71 25.22 43.32
C GLU A 159 8.41 25.88 43.74
N ARG A 160 7.39 25.88 42.87
CA ARG A 160 6.06 26.41 43.23
C ARG A 160 5.44 25.70 44.42
N GLY A 161 5.68 24.39 44.59
CA GLY A 161 5.24 23.65 45.77
C GLY A 161 5.86 24.15 47.07
N LYS A 162 7.13 24.59 47.04
CA LYS A 162 7.78 25.23 48.20
C LYS A 162 7.16 26.59 48.48
N ASP A 163 7.00 27.42 47.46
CA ASP A 163 6.39 28.75 47.61
C ASP A 163 4.97 28.65 48.20
N ILE A 164 4.17 27.68 47.74
CA ILE A 164 2.83 27.42 48.28
C ILE A 164 2.91 27.04 49.77
N SER A 165 3.84 26.15 50.14
CA SER A 165 4.03 25.74 51.54
C SER A 165 4.43 26.93 52.43
N GLU A 166 5.29 27.81 51.94
CA GLU A 166 5.69 29.04 52.65
C GLU A 166 4.53 30.03 52.80
N LEU A 167 3.71 30.19 51.75
CA LEU A 167 2.50 31.02 51.78
C LEU A 167 1.46 30.48 52.77
N GLU A 168 1.27 29.16 52.84
CA GLU A 168 0.40 28.53 53.83
C GLU A 168 0.90 28.79 55.26
N ALA A 169 2.20 28.64 55.51
CA ALA A 169 2.78 28.94 56.81
C ALA A 169 2.64 30.43 57.18
N ALA A 170 2.84 31.34 56.23
CA ALA A 170 2.65 32.77 56.44
C ALA A 170 1.19 33.12 56.74
N ARG A 171 0.23 32.52 56.01
CA ARG A 171 -1.21 32.67 56.28
C ARG A 171 -1.57 32.21 57.69
N GLN A 172 -1.02 31.09 58.14
CA GLN A 172 -1.23 30.58 59.50
C GLN A 172 -0.73 31.57 60.56
N ARG A 173 0.49 32.14 60.38
CA ARG A 173 1.03 33.16 61.29
C ARG A 173 0.16 34.42 61.32
N ILE A 174 -0.33 34.88 60.17
CA ILE A 174 -1.23 36.04 60.10
C ILE A 174 -2.54 35.75 60.83
N ALA A 175 -3.11 34.55 60.69
CA ALA A 175 -4.31 34.16 61.42
C ALA A 175 -4.09 34.15 62.94
N GLU A 176 -2.95 33.61 63.41
CA GLU A 176 -2.56 33.63 64.82
C GLU A 176 -2.39 35.08 65.34
N GLN A 177 -1.67 35.92 64.60
CA GLN A 177 -1.50 37.34 64.93
C GLN A 177 -2.84 38.08 64.97
N SER A 178 -3.73 37.81 64.00
CA SER A 178 -5.06 38.43 63.95
C SER A 178 -5.91 38.04 65.17
N ALA A 179 -5.81 36.79 65.63
CA ALA A 179 -6.46 36.35 66.86
C ALA A 179 -5.92 37.06 68.11
N ILE A 180 -4.59 37.27 68.19
CA ILE A 180 -3.96 38.04 69.27
C ILE A 180 -4.44 39.50 69.26
N VAL A 181 -4.45 40.14 68.08
CA VAL A 181 -4.94 41.52 67.92
C VAL A 181 -6.41 41.62 68.35
N ALA A 182 -7.27 40.71 67.89
CA ALA A 182 -8.68 40.69 68.29
C ALA A 182 -8.86 40.47 69.81
N ALA A 183 -8.02 39.64 70.44
CA ALA A 183 -8.03 39.46 71.90
C ALA A 183 -7.55 40.72 72.63
N ALA A 184 -6.50 41.38 72.15
CA ALA A 184 -5.99 42.64 72.69
C ALA A 184 -7.04 43.76 72.57
N GLU A 185 -7.72 43.87 71.43
CA GLU A 185 -8.83 44.81 71.24
C GLU A 185 -9.97 44.57 72.24
N LYS A 186 -10.37 43.31 72.45
CA LYS A 186 -11.37 42.95 73.47
C LYS A 186 -10.91 43.35 74.87
N LEU A 187 -9.64 43.11 75.22
CA LEU A 187 -9.07 43.50 76.50
C LEU A 187 -9.07 45.01 76.70
N VAL A 188 -8.62 45.78 75.70
CA VAL A 188 -8.65 47.25 75.71
C VAL A 188 -10.08 47.76 75.84
N ARG A 189 -11.04 47.18 75.10
CA ARG A 189 -12.47 47.54 75.18
C ARG A 189 -13.07 47.23 76.56
N CYS A 190 -12.68 46.12 77.20
CA CYS A 190 -13.10 45.78 78.56
C CYS A 190 -12.47 46.68 79.63
N LYS A 191 -11.17 46.99 79.52
CA LYS A 191 -10.48 47.95 80.41
C LYS A 191 -11.04 49.37 80.26
N GLY A 192 -11.30 49.81 79.04
CA GLY A 192 -11.93 51.10 78.73
C GLY A 192 -13.32 51.23 79.35
N ARG A 193 -14.14 50.16 79.33
CA ARG A 193 -15.45 50.13 80.01
C ARG A 193 -15.35 50.06 81.53
N TYR A 194 -14.54 49.16 82.08
CA TYR A 194 -14.46 48.95 83.53
C TYR A 194 -13.83 50.13 84.29
N HIS A 195 -12.86 50.84 83.71
CA HIS A 195 -12.21 51.96 84.41
C HIS A 195 -12.86 53.31 84.15
N SER A 196 -13.64 53.50 83.09
CA SER A 196 -14.41 54.75 82.92
C SER A 196 -15.72 54.68 83.72
N GLU A 197 -16.55 53.65 83.55
CA GLU A 197 -17.85 53.56 84.22
C GLU A 197 -17.75 53.40 85.74
N LEU A 198 -16.81 52.60 86.25
CA LEU A 198 -16.66 52.35 87.68
C LEU A 198 -16.02 53.55 88.38
N ASN A 199 -15.13 54.29 87.71
CA ASN A 199 -14.61 55.56 88.22
C ASN A 199 -15.68 56.67 88.15
N TYR A 200 -16.49 56.76 87.09
CA TYR A 200 -17.59 57.74 87.02
C TYR A 200 -18.68 57.45 88.06
N ARG A 201 -19.04 56.18 88.28
CA ARG A 201 -19.99 55.79 89.34
C ARG A 201 -19.41 55.99 90.74
N ALA A 202 -18.13 55.71 90.96
CA ALA A 202 -17.46 55.96 92.24
C ALA A 202 -17.31 57.46 92.54
N LEU A 203 -16.94 58.27 91.54
CA LEU A 203 -16.90 59.73 91.64
C LEU A 203 -18.29 60.32 91.89
N ALA A 204 -19.30 59.90 91.13
CA ALA A 204 -20.68 60.34 91.32
C ALA A 204 -21.21 59.99 92.73
N LYS A 205 -20.85 58.83 93.27
CA LYS A 205 -21.18 58.44 94.65
C LYS A 205 -20.39 59.22 95.70
N LEU A 206 -19.11 59.53 95.45
CA LEU A 206 -18.26 60.33 96.34
C LEU A 206 -18.71 61.80 96.42
N PHE A 207 -19.24 62.34 95.31
CA PHE A 207 -19.72 63.72 95.19
C PHE A 207 -21.26 63.87 95.29
N GLY A 208 -22.01 62.78 95.51
CA GLY A 208 -23.45 62.80 95.74
C GLY A 208 -24.32 63.15 94.52
N VAL A 209 -23.83 62.94 93.31
CA VAL A 209 -24.52 63.32 92.05
C VAL A 209 -25.20 62.11 91.41
N ILE A 210 -26.43 62.25 90.92
CA ILE A 210 -27.17 61.17 90.22
C ILE A 210 -26.58 60.97 88.81
N THR A 211 -26.30 59.72 88.44
CA THR A 211 -25.77 59.36 87.11
C THR A 211 -26.93 59.32 86.10
N PRO A 212 -26.86 60.03 84.96
CA PRO A 212 -27.85 59.90 83.91
C PRO A 212 -27.68 58.56 83.18
N ASP A 213 -28.80 57.94 82.82
CA ASP A 213 -28.82 56.66 82.10
C ASP A 213 -28.26 56.88 80.69
N LEU A 214 -27.20 56.14 80.33
CA LEU A 214 -26.58 56.27 79.01
C LEU A 214 -27.46 55.54 77.96
N PRO A 215 -27.74 56.18 76.81
CA PRO A 215 -28.52 55.54 75.75
C PRO A 215 -27.74 54.37 75.11
N PRO A 216 -28.44 53.32 74.64
CA PRO A 216 -27.79 52.20 73.99
C PRO A 216 -27.20 52.62 72.64
N LEU A 217 -26.00 52.12 72.33
CA LEU A 217 -25.31 52.37 71.08
C LEU A 217 -26.09 51.76 69.90
N GLU A 218 -26.61 52.61 69.02
CA GLU A 218 -27.14 52.18 67.72
C GLU A 218 -26.02 51.56 66.87
N HIS A 219 -26.29 50.40 66.28
CA HIS A 219 -25.34 49.66 65.46
C HIS A 219 -25.16 50.34 64.09
N GLU A 220 -23.99 50.95 63.88
CA GLU A 220 -23.51 51.57 62.63
C GLU A 220 -23.08 50.54 61.56
N ASN A 221 -23.80 49.42 61.42
CA ASN A 221 -23.48 48.35 60.45
C ASN A 221 -24.55 48.13 59.37
N VAL A 222 -25.59 48.96 59.32
CA VAL A 222 -26.73 48.73 58.40
C VAL A 222 -26.45 49.23 56.96
N HIS A 223 -25.46 50.11 56.75
CA HIS A 223 -25.26 50.72 55.42
C HIS A 223 -24.41 49.92 54.41
N TYR A 224 -23.77 48.81 54.82
CA TYR A 224 -23.04 47.93 53.88
C TYR A 224 -23.82 46.68 53.44
N ALA A 225 -24.92 46.35 54.14
CA ALA A 225 -25.74 45.19 53.79
C ALA A 225 -26.51 45.42 52.47
N ASP A 226 -27.15 46.58 52.34
CA ASP A 226 -28.03 46.88 51.20
C ASP A 226 -27.29 46.93 49.86
N ALA A 227 -26.07 47.51 49.83
CA ALA A 227 -25.27 47.57 48.60
C ALA A 227 -24.74 46.19 48.17
N ALA A 228 -24.29 45.38 49.13
CA ALA A 228 -23.81 44.03 48.87
C ALA A 228 -24.95 43.09 48.44
N GLU A 229 -26.15 43.25 48.99
CA GLU A 229 -27.32 42.47 48.59
C GLU A 229 -27.78 42.79 47.16
N VAL A 230 -27.72 44.07 46.74
CA VAL A 230 -28.01 44.47 45.35
C VAL A 230 -26.98 43.89 44.37
N GLU A 231 -25.69 43.87 44.71
CA GLU A 231 -24.67 43.24 43.87
C GLU A 231 -24.82 41.72 43.80
N ILE A 232 -25.10 41.07 44.93
CA ILE A 232 -25.32 39.61 44.98
C ILE A 232 -26.56 39.23 44.14
N THR A 233 -27.63 40.01 44.19
CA THR A 233 -28.84 39.75 43.39
C THR A 233 -28.60 39.97 41.89
N ALA A 234 -27.88 41.02 41.51
CA ALA A 234 -27.48 41.26 40.12
C ALA A 234 -26.57 40.14 39.57
N LEU A 235 -25.61 39.66 40.36
CA LEU A 235 -24.74 38.55 39.99
C LEU A 235 -25.52 37.23 39.85
N ARG A 236 -26.46 36.95 40.74
CA ARG A 236 -27.34 35.77 40.64
C ARG A 236 -28.22 35.81 39.39
N GLN A 237 -28.77 36.97 39.02
CA GLN A 237 -29.50 37.14 37.77
C GLN A 237 -28.61 36.88 36.56
N ARG A 238 -27.37 37.40 36.56
CA ARG A 238 -26.43 37.19 35.47
C ARG A 238 -26.02 35.73 35.32
N ILE A 239 -25.82 35.00 36.42
CA ILE A 239 -25.56 33.56 36.40
C ILE A 239 -26.76 32.81 35.78
N ALA A 240 -27.98 33.12 36.21
CA ALA A 240 -29.18 32.50 35.66
C ALA A 240 -29.37 32.77 34.16
N GLU A 241 -29.08 33.98 33.68
CA GLU A 241 -29.07 34.31 32.25
C GLU A 241 -28.05 33.49 31.46
N LEU A 242 -26.84 33.32 32.02
CA LEU A 242 -25.77 32.56 31.37
C LEU A 242 -26.07 31.06 31.35
N GLU A 243 -26.64 30.51 32.43
CA GLU A 243 -27.09 29.12 32.53
C GLU A 243 -28.31 28.80 31.64
N ALA A 244 -29.07 29.82 31.24
CA ALA A 244 -30.17 29.70 30.29
C ALA A 244 -29.72 29.72 28.82
N ARG A 245 -28.50 30.20 28.52
CA ARG A 245 -27.99 30.21 27.14
C ARG A 245 -27.67 28.78 26.69
N ALA A 246 -28.10 28.47 25.47
CA ALA A 246 -27.77 27.23 24.79
C ALA A 246 -26.94 27.53 23.54
N VAL A 247 -25.97 26.67 23.28
CA VAL A 247 -25.19 26.69 22.03
C VAL A 247 -26.03 26.05 20.93
N ASN A 248 -26.21 26.74 19.81
CA ASN A 248 -26.90 26.20 18.65
C ASN A 248 -25.89 25.44 17.78
N LEU A 249 -26.11 24.14 17.62
CA LEU A 249 -25.25 23.28 16.83
C LEU A 249 -26.13 22.38 15.94
N PRO A 250 -26.15 22.61 14.62
CA PRO A 250 -27.08 21.91 13.72
C PRO A 250 -26.68 20.45 13.56
N LYS A 251 -27.67 19.56 13.55
CA LYS A 251 -27.45 18.12 13.38
C LYS A 251 -27.87 17.68 11.99
N ARG A 252 -26.88 17.51 11.12
CA ARG A 252 -27.08 17.10 9.72
C ARG A 252 -26.78 15.63 9.54
N SER A 253 -27.56 14.97 8.70
CA SER A 253 -27.27 13.62 8.23
C SER A 253 -26.08 13.60 7.27
N VAL A 254 -25.42 12.45 7.17
CA VAL A 254 -24.30 12.24 6.22
C VAL A 254 -24.71 12.62 4.80
N GLY A 255 -25.94 12.26 4.37
CA GLY A 255 -26.46 12.62 3.06
C GLY A 255 -26.57 14.13 2.83
N GLU A 256 -27.05 14.89 3.80
CA GLU A 256 -27.13 16.36 3.71
C GLU A 256 -25.73 17.00 3.65
N VAL A 257 -24.77 16.47 4.40
CA VAL A 257 -23.40 16.97 4.39
C VAL A 257 -22.73 16.64 3.06
N MET A 258 -22.96 15.44 2.52
CA MET A 258 -22.50 15.06 1.17
C MET A 258 -23.02 16.04 0.11
N HIS A 259 -24.29 16.43 0.17
CA HIS A 259 -24.84 17.44 -0.75
C HIS A 259 -24.18 18.82 -0.62
N LEU A 260 -23.73 19.20 0.58
CA LEU A 260 -23.05 20.48 0.84
C LEU A 260 -21.56 20.46 0.50
N SER A 261 -20.91 19.30 0.59
CA SER A 261 -19.46 19.15 0.50
C SER A 261 -18.97 18.57 -0.84
N GLY A 262 -19.83 18.51 -1.86
CA GLY A 262 -19.45 17.99 -3.17
C GLY A 262 -19.41 16.45 -3.26
N PHE A 263 -20.30 15.77 -2.52
CA PHE A 263 -20.53 14.31 -2.51
C PHE A 263 -19.38 13.44 -2.00
N SER A 264 -18.40 14.01 -1.30
CA SER A 264 -17.40 13.22 -0.59
C SER A 264 -18.00 12.53 0.64
N ARG A 265 -18.06 11.20 0.62
CA ARG A 265 -18.60 10.39 1.71
C ARG A 265 -17.69 10.39 2.95
N ASP A 266 -16.39 10.19 2.75
CA ASP A 266 -15.41 10.14 3.85
C ASP A 266 -15.35 11.47 4.61
N TYR A 267 -15.44 12.59 3.88
CA TYR A 267 -15.54 13.91 4.51
C TYR A 267 -16.84 14.09 5.30
N ALA A 268 -17.98 13.65 4.74
CA ALA A 268 -19.27 13.80 5.38
C ALA A 268 -19.40 12.95 6.65
N GLU A 269 -18.90 11.72 6.63
CA GLU A 269 -18.84 10.84 7.81
C GLU A 269 -17.91 11.42 8.88
N GLY A 270 -16.74 11.94 8.48
CA GLY A 270 -15.82 12.63 9.39
C GLY A 270 -16.40 13.90 10.01
N TRP A 271 -17.13 14.71 9.23
CA TRP A 271 -17.80 15.91 9.72
C TRP A 271 -18.90 15.56 10.72
N CYS A 272 -19.76 14.58 10.42
CA CYS A 272 -20.82 14.14 11.34
C CYS A 272 -20.23 13.59 12.65
N ALA A 273 -19.20 12.75 12.57
CA ALA A 273 -18.52 12.21 13.75
C ALA A 273 -17.86 13.31 14.60
N GLY A 274 -17.21 14.30 13.97
CA GLY A 274 -16.64 15.45 14.64
C GLY A 274 -17.70 16.33 15.31
N ASN A 275 -18.85 16.50 14.66
CA ASN A 275 -19.98 17.26 15.17
C ASN A 275 -20.61 16.60 16.40
N ASP A 276 -20.82 15.29 16.36
CA ASP A 276 -21.32 14.51 17.50
C ASP A 276 -20.35 14.55 18.69
N ASN A 277 -19.05 14.46 18.42
CA ASN A 277 -18.02 14.60 19.46
C ASN A 277 -18.02 16.00 20.09
N ALA A 278 -18.16 17.05 19.28
CA ALA A 278 -18.27 18.42 19.79
C ALA A 278 -19.51 18.59 20.68
N ILE A 279 -20.67 18.05 20.27
CA ILE A 279 -21.90 18.08 21.09
C ILE A 279 -21.69 17.33 22.42
N HIS A 280 -21.02 16.17 22.38
CA HIS A 280 -20.70 15.39 23.57
C HIS A 280 -19.82 16.20 24.54
N GLU A 281 -18.72 16.77 24.07
CA GLU A 281 -17.80 17.53 24.94
C GLU A 281 -18.45 18.80 25.51
N ILE A 282 -19.28 19.50 24.73
CA ILE A 282 -20.00 20.69 25.21
C ILE A 282 -21.00 20.31 26.31
N ARG A 283 -21.70 19.17 26.16
CA ARG A 283 -22.60 18.65 27.20
C ARG A 283 -21.84 18.17 28.44
N ALA A 284 -20.69 17.52 28.27
CA ALA A 284 -19.84 17.07 29.37
C ALA A 284 -19.31 18.26 30.21
N ALA A 285 -19.10 19.41 29.57
CA ALA A 285 -18.77 20.68 30.24
C ALA A 285 -19.96 21.36 30.95
N GLY A 286 -21.16 20.75 30.93
CA GLY A 286 -22.37 21.28 31.57
C GLY A 286 -23.08 22.39 30.80
N ILE A 287 -22.71 22.62 29.53
CA ILE A 287 -23.31 23.66 28.68
C ILE A 287 -24.48 23.07 27.89
N LYS A 288 -25.61 23.78 27.86
CA LYS A 288 -26.80 23.36 27.08
C LYS A 288 -26.54 23.50 25.58
N VAL A 289 -26.94 22.49 24.81
CA VAL A 289 -26.86 22.49 23.34
C VAL A 289 -28.26 22.31 22.75
N LYS A 290 -28.61 23.17 21.79
CA LYS A 290 -29.84 23.05 20.99
C LYS A 290 -29.47 22.42 19.65
N GLU A 291 -29.92 21.19 19.43
CA GLU A 291 -29.85 20.50 18.14
C GLU A 291 -30.92 21.12 17.23
N LEU A 292 -30.49 21.71 16.10
CA LEU A 292 -31.36 22.32 15.07
C LEU A 292 -31.38 21.46 13.81
#